data_AF-A0A936TP13-F1
#
_entry.id   AF-A0A936TP13-F1
#
_cell.length_a   1.000
_cell.length_b   1.000
_cell.length_c   1.000
_cell.angle_alpha   90.00
_cell.angle_beta   90.00
_cell.angle_gamma   90.00
#
_symmetry.space_group_name_H-M   'P 1'
#
loop_
_entity.id
_entity.type
_entity.pdbx_description
1 polymer ?
#
loop_
_entity_poly.entity_id
_entity_poly.type
_entity_poly.pdbx_seq_one_letter_code
_entity_poly.pdbx_strand_id
1 'polypeptide(L)'
;MKQRLISAVCGVLLMAAGVNAQAITNFKSDVNNAIDAGLNYAISANWFTDGNNATGLLLLALLEKRPDLGGYAGLTAAEKLKADAAANILITSGNFAARAGQYSYTDGQVLMALSVYSNTGGPDNPNGSVNNVRWAIDRVVDRLVTNQTSSGTCSGYWGYSGGGCDSSTTQFAAAGLSAAKNFYTNKGDPGGRLAGITTALDRTAAGYTANAKNGPVNAQFSDCGAQGCKGHGYQVSYATPTYQQTASGTWGQLLGTGNNLNSNGIQSYLRWLMNAYNYENNPSYNDGFPQFYMYYMWSSAKAYALLETSGLLPGAGNIDTSDLGTMAANGTRLVRRNPATDVRPAVRGADGAGPCAAPNDGFYCETPQNWYYDYAYTLMNRQLANGSFPNPNGSWGAAGATQADHAYAILVLVRSVGGACVDTDGDGICDSDDNCVNTSNANQADADGDGVGDVCDNCKNTANPGQEDQNQNGIGDACEGKCDVDKDGDIDKVDTSMISKAAARGCRHWIKPTMPMVTAWSVPPTSRLASRCAPCRTARSRLTPFRNP
;
A
#
# COMPACT_ATOMS: atom_id res chain seq x y z
N MET A 1 60.09 49.47 7.60
CA MET A 1 60.97 48.36 8.03
C MET A 1 60.05 47.18 8.35
N LYS A 2 60.07 46.12 7.54
CA LYS A 2 60.59 44.76 7.90
C LYS A 2 59.84 44.16 9.12
N GLN A 3 59.35 42.93 9.16
CA GLN A 3 59.29 41.75 8.27
C GLN A 3 58.54 40.66 9.10
N ARG A 4 57.72 39.82 8.43
CA ARG A 4 57.50 38.35 8.63
C ARG A 4 56.97 37.82 9.99
N LEU A 5 55.94 36.98 10.13
CA LEU A 5 55.36 35.76 9.47
C LEU A 5 55.57 34.49 10.35
N ILE A 6 54.45 33.81 10.66
CA ILE A 6 54.19 32.34 10.75
C ILE A 6 53.99 31.66 12.14
N SER A 7 52.90 30.85 12.16
CA SER A 7 52.46 29.72 13.03
C SER A 7 51.40 30.06 14.09
N ALA A 8 50.08 29.82 13.95
CA ALA A 8 49.27 28.62 13.61
C ALA A 8 49.24 27.52 14.69
N VAL A 9 48.09 27.30 15.35
CA VAL A 9 47.44 26.00 15.67
C VAL A 9 46.02 26.20 16.27
N CYS A 10 45.08 25.41 15.74
CA CYS A 10 43.74 24.99 16.23
C CYS A 10 42.58 26.00 16.39
N GLY A 11 41.85 26.19 15.29
CA GLY A 11 40.40 26.44 15.32
C GLY A 11 39.69 25.33 14.55
N VAL A 12 38.96 24.47 15.25
CA VAL A 12 38.07 23.48 14.65
C VAL A 12 36.78 24.21 14.25
N LEU A 13 36.61 24.48 12.95
CA LEU A 13 35.30 24.74 12.37
C LEU A 13 34.63 23.37 12.14
N LEU A 14 33.64 23.01 12.96
CA LEU A 14 32.65 22.01 12.54
C LEU A 14 31.72 22.70 11.54
N MET A 15 31.85 22.31 10.27
CA MET A 15 30.81 22.58 9.28
C MET A 15 29.55 21.79 9.64
N ALA A 16 28.40 22.45 9.48
CA ALA A 16 27.09 21.84 9.59
C ALA A 16 26.99 20.60 8.69
N ALA A 17 26.70 19.45 9.30
CA ALA A 17 26.20 18.30 8.57
C ALA A 17 24.73 18.61 8.22
N GLY A 18 24.48 18.88 6.94
CA GLY A 18 23.13 18.83 6.39
C GLY A 18 22.55 17.43 6.63
N VAL A 19 21.36 17.38 7.22
CA VAL A 19 20.63 16.14 7.45
C VAL A 19 20.18 15.64 6.07
N ASN A 20 20.55 14.40 5.76
CA ASN A 20 20.39 13.76 4.45
C ASN A 20 18.90 13.71 4.03
N ALA A 21 18.61 14.18 2.81
CA ALA A 21 17.54 13.57 2.02
C ALA A 21 17.78 12.05 2.00
N GLN A 22 16.77 11.23 2.30
CA GLN A 22 16.91 9.77 2.22
C GLN A 22 17.48 9.42 0.84
N ALA A 23 18.71 8.89 0.82
CA ALA A 23 19.38 8.59 -0.42
C ALA A 23 18.57 7.53 -1.17
N ILE A 24 18.16 7.83 -2.41
CA ILE A 24 17.52 6.85 -3.28
C ILE A 24 18.46 5.65 -3.37
N THR A 25 17.96 4.47 -2.97
CA THR A 25 18.73 3.23 -3.04
C THR A 25 19.08 2.92 -4.49
N ASN A 26 20.22 2.26 -4.72
CA ASN A 26 20.59 1.82 -6.07
C ASN A 26 19.48 0.95 -6.68
N PHE A 27 18.83 0.15 -5.82
CA PHE A 27 17.69 -0.68 -6.21
C PHE A 27 16.49 0.14 -6.70
N LYS A 28 16.04 1.14 -5.94
CA LYS A 28 14.90 2.00 -6.34
C LYS A 28 15.21 2.74 -7.64
N SER A 29 16.45 3.22 -7.81
CA SER A 29 16.91 3.85 -9.05
C SER A 29 16.83 2.88 -10.24
N ASP A 30 17.34 1.66 -10.10
CA ASP A 30 17.35 0.68 -11.19
C ASP A 30 15.94 0.20 -11.56
N VAL A 31 15.05 0.06 -10.58
CA VAL A 31 13.65 -0.28 -10.83
C VAL A 31 12.96 0.85 -11.62
N ASN A 32 13.18 2.11 -11.24
CA ASN A 32 12.66 3.26 -11.98
C ASN A 32 13.20 3.32 -13.42
N ASN A 33 14.49 3.07 -13.61
CA ASN A 33 15.10 2.99 -14.94
C ASN A 33 14.49 1.87 -15.79
N ALA A 34 14.20 0.71 -15.18
CA ALA A 34 13.53 -0.39 -15.86
C ALA A 34 12.09 -0.06 -16.27
N ILE A 35 11.33 0.63 -15.40
CA ILE A 35 9.99 1.15 -15.69
C ILE A 35 10.05 2.11 -16.89
N ASP A 36 10.95 3.09 -16.86
CA ASP A 36 11.11 4.09 -17.92
C ASP A 36 11.47 3.44 -19.25
N ALA A 37 12.42 2.50 -19.26
CA ALA A 37 12.80 1.77 -20.45
C ALA A 37 11.63 0.95 -21.04
N GLY A 38 10.81 0.34 -20.19
CA GLY A 38 9.61 -0.37 -20.61
C GLY A 38 8.59 0.55 -21.27
N LEU A 39 8.24 1.64 -20.61
CA LEU A 39 7.28 2.60 -21.17
C LEU A 39 7.79 3.25 -22.46
N ASN A 40 9.07 3.58 -22.55
CA ASN A 40 9.69 4.08 -23.78
C ASN A 40 9.59 3.07 -24.93
N TYR A 41 9.79 1.78 -24.64
CA TYR A 41 9.59 0.72 -25.62
C TYR A 41 8.13 0.69 -26.12
N ALA A 42 7.15 0.67 -25.20
CA ALA A 42 5.73 0.67 -25.56
C ALA A 42 5.32 1.92 -26.37
N ILE A 43 5.87 3.09 -26.05
CA ILE A 43 5.69 4.33 -26.82
C ILE A 43 6.27 4.19 -28.22
N SER A 44 7.51 3.69 -28.35
CA SER A 44 8.18 3.51 -29.64
C SER A 44 7.48 2.49 -30.54
N ALA A 45 6.85 1.48 -29.93
CA ALA A 45 6.07 0.45 -30.61
C ALA A 45 4.62 0.89 -30.90
N ASN A 46 4.26 2.12 -30.55
CA ASN A 46 2.96 2.76 -30.80
C ASN A 46 1.75 2.12 -30.10
N TRP A 47 1.98 1.40 -29.00
CA TRP A 47 0.94 0.60 -28.32
C TRP A 47 -0.12 1.40 -27.55
N PHE A 48 0.09 2.70 -27.34
CA PHE A 48 -0.92 3.58 -26.75
C PHE A 48 -1.98 4.05 -27.76
N THR A 49 -1.80 3.78 -29.05
CA THR A 49 -2.68 4.29 -30.11
C THR A 49 -3.18 3.21 -31.09
N ASP A 50 -2.73 1.96 -30.96
CA ASP A 50 -3.09 0.86 -31.87
C ASP A 50 -4.43 0.18 -31.53
N GLY A 51 -4.97 0.41 -30.33
CA GLY A 51 -6.26 -0.11 -29.88
C GLY A 51 -6.29 -1.61 -29.60
N ASN A 52 -5.15 -2.18 -29.20
CA ASN A 52 -5.04 -3.59 -28.85
C ASN A 52 -5.68 -3.92 -27.48
N ASN A 53 -5.97 -5.19 -27.24
CA ASN A 53 -6.52 -5.75 -26.01
C ASN A 53 -5.76 -5.41 -24.72
N ALA A 54 -4.53 -4.90 -24.76
CA ALA A 54 -3.77 -4.46 -23.59
C ALA A 54 -3.79 -2.93 -23.36
N THR A 55 -4.51 -2.16 -24.18
CA THR A 55 -4.52 -0.67 -24.13
C THR A 55 -4.84 -0.15 -22.72
N GLY A 56 -5.78 -0.79 -22.01
CA GLY A 56 -6.12 -0.38 -20.64
C GLY A 56 -5.00 -0.63 -19.65
N LEU A 57 -4.34 -1.79 -19.74
CA LEU A 57 -3.18 -2.11 -18.90
C LEU A 57 -1.99 -1.19 -19.17
N LEU A 58 -1.74 -0.84 -20.44
CA LEU A 58 -0.68 0.11 -20.80
C LEU A 58 -0.96 1.51 -20.28
N LEU A 59 -2.20 1.99 -20.42
CA LEU A 59 -2.62 3.26 -19.83
C LEU A 59 -2.44 3.24 -18.30
N LEU A 60 -2.87 2.17 -17.64
CA LEU A 60 -2.68 2.01 -16.20
C LEU A 60 -1.19 2.03 -15.81
N ALA A 61 -0.34 1.31 -16.55
CA ALA A 61 1.10 1.29 -16.32
C ALA A 61 1.75 2.68 -16.48
N LEU A 62 1.27 3.48 -17.44
CA LEU A 62 1.72 4.85 -17.62
C LEU A 62 1.25 5.76 -16.48
N LEU A 63 0.00 5.62 -16.04
CA LEU A 63 -0.57 6.45 -14.97
C LEU A 63 0.04 6.13 -13.60
N GLU A 64 0.36 4.86 -13.35
CA GLU A 64 1.00 4.46 -12.10
C GLU A 64 2.52 4.61 -12.15
N LYS A 65 3.08 5.17 -13.23
CA LYS A 65 4.51 5.42 -13.39
C LYS A 65 4.99 6.39 -12.30
N ARG A 66 5.45 5.79 -11.20
CA ARG A 66 5.98 6.40 -9.98
C ARG A 66 4.91 6.97 -9.04
N PRO A 67 5.11 6.82 -7.72
CA PRO A 67 4.12 7.21 -6.75
C PRO A 67 4.00 8.71 -6.50
N ASP A 68 5.13 9.41 -6.58
CA ASP A 68 5.30 10.85 -6.37
C ASP A 68 4.70 11.72 -7.49
N LEU A 69 4.30 11.13 -8.61
CA LEU A 69 3.79 11.89 -9.77
C LEU A 69 2.27 12.07 -9.78
N GLY A 70 1.52 11.57 -8.80
CA GLY A 70 0.09 11.88 -8.67
C GLY A 70 -0.78 11.48 -9.87
N GLY A 71 -0.38 10.44 -10.61
CA GLY A 71 -1.09 9.91 -11.77
C GLY A 71 -1.04 10.80 -13.02
N TYR A 72 -2.19 11.03 -13.68
CA TYR A 72 -2.26 11.84 -14.90
C TYR A 72 -1.68 13.25 -14.70
N ALA A 73 -1.92 13.87 -13.54
CA ALA A 73 -1.50 15.23 -13.25
C ALA A 73 0.01 15.43 -13.40
N GLY A 74 0.83 14.49 -12.89
CA GLY A 74 2.30 14.57 -12.99
C GLY A 74 2.90 13.93 -14.24
N LEU A 75 2.10 13.44 -15.19
CA LEU A 75 2.61 13.07 -16.50
C LEU A 75 3.17 14.29 -17.25
N THR A 76 4.25 14.08 -18.00
CA THR A 76 4.76 15.09 -18.93
C THR A 76 3.75 15.39 -20.04
N ALA A 77 3.91 16.52 -20.73
CA ALA A 77 3.02 16.88 -21.84
C ALA A 77 2.97 15.79 -22.93
N ALA A 78 4.09 15.15 -23.24
CA ALA A 78 4.15 14.08 -24.23
C ALA A 78 3.44 12.80 -23.75
N GLU A 79 3.56 12.46 -22.47
CA GLU A 79 2.88 11.32 -21.86
C GLU A 79 1.37 11.56 -21.76
N LYS A 80 0.93 12.78 -21.43
CA LYS A 80 -0.49 13.16 -21.43
C LYS A 80 -1.13 12.92 -22.79
N LEU A 81 -0.46 13.25 -23.89
CA LEU A 81 -0.96 12.94 -25.24
C LEU A 81 -1.14 11.42 -25.47
N LYS A 82 -0.26 10.59 -24.93
CA LYS A 82 -0.39 9.12 -25.01
C LYS A 82 -1.50 8.60 -24.10
N ALA A 83 -1.63 9.16 -22.90
CA ALA A 83 -2.69 8.83 -21.97
C ALA A 83 -4.08 9.18 -22.54
N ASP A 84 -4.23 10.39 -23.08
CA ASP A 84 -5.46 10.86 -23.73
C ASP A 84 -5.83 10.01 -24.94
N ALA A 85 -4.84 9.61 -25.76
CA ALA A 85 -5.07 8.74 -26.92
C ALA A 85 -5.58 7.36 -26.49
N ALA A 86 -4.94 6.74 -25.50
CA ALA A 86 -5.38 5.45 -24.97
C ALA A 86 -6.77 5.55 -24.32
N ALA A 87 -7.01 6.59 -23.51
CA ALA A 87 -8.31 6.82 -22.88
C ALA A 87 -9.43 6.98 -23.92
N ASN A 88 -9.20 7.77 -24.98
CA ASN A 88 -10.16 7.93 -26.06
C ASN A 88 -10.48 6.61 -26.78
N ILE A 89 -9.48 5.74 -27.00
CA ILE A 89 -9.70 4.40 -27.57
C ILE A 89 -10.58 3.55 -26.65
N LEU A 90 -10.31 3.52 -25.35
CA LEU A 90 -11.08 2.74 -24.38
C LEU A 90 -12.55 3.16 -24.33
N ILE A 91 -12.82 4.44 -24.57
CA ILE A 91 -14.17 5.01 -24.60
C ILE A 91 -14.88 4.69 -25.93
N THR A 92 -14.23 4.93 -27.06
CA THR A 92 -14.90 5.00 -28.37
C THR A 92 -14.90 3.69 -29.15
N SER A 93 -13.90 2.82 -28.95
CA SER A 93 -13.77 1.61 -29.74
C SER A 93 -14.80 0.56 -29.36
N GLY A 94 -15.40 -0.09 -30.37
CA GLY A 94 -16.36 -1.18 -30.22
C GLY A 94 -15.79 -2.44 -29.55
N ASN A 95 -14.47 -2.49 -29.34
CA ASN A 95 -13.81 -3.54 -28.59
C ASN A 95 -13.84 -3.31 -27.07
N PHE A 96 -14.15 -2.11 -26.58
CA PHE A 96 -14.02 -1.70 -25.18
C PHE A 96 -15.34 -1.23 -24.55
N ALA A 97 -15.43 0.02 -24.07
CA ALA A 97 -16.63 0.54 -23.41
C ALA A 97 -17.84 0.54 -24.37
N ALA A 98 -17.63 0.93 -25.64
CA ALA A 98 -18.68 0.96 -26.66
C ALA A 98 -19.21 -0.42 -27.08
N ARG A 99 -18.54 -1.51 -26.70
CA ARG A 99 -19.04 -2.87 -26.92
C ARG A 99 -20.42 -3.06 -26.29
N ALA A 100 -21.25 -3.93 -26.87
CA ALA A 100 -22.52 -4.33 -26.25
C ALA A 100 -22.32 -5.41 -25.17
N GLY A 101 -21.62 -6.49 -25.52
CA GLY A 101 -21.41 -7.65 -24.64
C GLY A 101 -20.30 -7.47 -23.61
N GLN A 102 -20.36 -8.26 -22.54
CA GLN A 102 -19.30 -8.34 -21.53
C GLN A 102 -18.10 -9.10 -22.09
N TYR A 103 -16.90 -8.60 -21.78
CA TYR A 103 -15.70 -9.41 -21.80
C TYR A 103 -14.82 -9.00 -20.62
N SER A 104 -14.75 -9.86 -19.61
CA SER A 104 -14.27 -9.49 -18.26
C SER A 104 -12.87 -8.89 -18.24
N TYR A 105 -11.95 -9.42 -19.06
CA TYR A 105 -10.59 -8.87 -19.20
C TYR A 105 -10.59 -7.43 -19.70
N THR A 106 -11.33 -7.18 -20.78
CA THR A 106 -11.44 -5.84 -21.35
C THR A 106 -12.19 -4.88 -20.43
N ASP A 107 -13.26 -5.35 -19.82
CA ASP A 107 -14.10 -4.53 -18.95
C ASP A 107 -13.34 -4.13 -17.68
N GLY A 108 -12.63 -5.09 -17.08
CA GLY A 108 -11.77 -4.86 -15.92
C GLY A 108 -10.68 -3.83 -16.19
N GLN A 109 -9.93 -3.95 -17.29
CA GLN A 109 -8.88 -2.98 -17.62
C GLN A 109 -9.42 -1.59 -17.95
N VAL A 110 -10.60 -1.49 -18.59
CA VAL A 110 -11.25 -0.20 -18.87
C VAL A 110 -11.54 0.51 -17.56
N LEU A 111 -12.16 -0.20 -16.60
CA LEU A 111 -12.48 0.39 -15.31
C LEU A 111 -11.24 0.76 -14.51
N MET A 112 -10.23 -0.12 -14.45
CA MET A 112 -8.97 0.20 -13.74
C MET A 112 -8.31 1.46 -14.31
N ALA A 113 -8.10 1.50 -15.63
CA ALA A 113 -7.36 2.58 -16.27
C ALA A 113 -8.12 3.91 -16.24
N LEU A 114 -9.41 3.92 -16.62
CA LEU A 114 -10.20 5.14 -16.69
C LEU A 114 -10.53 5.71 -15.30
N SER A 115 -10.68 4.87 -14.28
CA SER A 115 -10.90 5.35 -12.91
C SER A 115 -9.68 6.07 -12.37
N VAL A 116 -8.48 5.49 -12.54
CA VAL A 116 -7.22 6.14 -12.15
C VAL A 116 -7.01 7.42 -12.96
N TYR A 117 -7.17 7.35 -14.28
CA TYR A 117 -7.05 8.49 -15.18
C TYR A 117 -7.91 9.67 -14.72
N SER A 118 -9.21 9.43 -14.45
CA SER A 118 -10.12 10.50 -14.02
C SER A 118 -9.82 11.02 -12.62
N ASN A 119 -9.50 10.14 -11.68
CA ASN A 119 -9.20 10.52 -10.30
C ASN A 119 -7.92 11.35 -10.20
N THR A 120 -6.99 11.16 -11.13
CA THR A 120 -5.67 11.81 -11.12
C THR A 120 -5.58 13.01 -12.08
N GLY A 121 -6.72 13.54 -12.53
CA GLY A 121 -6.78 14.81 -13.28
C GLY A 121 -6.90 14.69 -14.80
N GLY A 122 -7.10 13.48 -15.33
CA GLY A 122 -7.37 13.26 -16.75
C GLY A 122 -8.68 13.92 -17.21
N PRO A 123 -8.72 14.57 -18.39
CA PRO A 123 -9.92 15.22 -18.90
C PRO A 123 -11.05 14.21 -19.17
N ASP A 124 -12.29 14.56 -18.81
CA ASP A 124 -13.46 13.70 -19.02
C ASP A 124 -13.74 13.42 -20.50
N ASN A 125 -13.36 14.34 -21.40
CA ASN A 125 -13.49 14.18 -22.86
C ASN A 125 -12.10 14.16 -23.53
N PRO A 126 -11.31 13.08 -23.38
CA PRO A 126 -10.00 13.00 -23.98
C PRO A 126 -10.10 13.12 -25.51
N ASN A 127 -9.23 13.92 -26.12
CA ASN A 127 -9.22 14.18 -27.57
C ASN A 127 -10.58 14.62 -28.17
N GLY A 128 -11.42 15.30 -27.39
CA GLY A 128 -12.72 15.79 -27.88
C GLY A 128 -13.75 14.70 -28.17
N SER A 129 -13.62 13.55 -27.49
CA SER A 129 -14.54 12.42 -27.64
C SER A 129 -16.01 12.81 -27.39
N VAL A 130 -16.92 12.26 -28.19
CA VAL A 130 -18.38 12.47 -28.06
C VAL A 130 -18.92 11.80 -26.79
N ASN A 131 -18.38 10.62 -26.48
CA ASN A 131 -18.64 9.95 -25.21
C ASN A 131 -17.53 10.33 -24.23
N ASN A 132 -17.86 10.47 -22.95
CA ASN A 132 -16.89 10.86 -21.93
C ASN A 132 -16.43 9.68 -21.06
N VAL A 133 -15.44 9.94 -20.20
CA VAL A 133 -14.87 8.94 -19.28
C VAL A 133 -15.95 8.40 -18.34
N ARG A 134 -16.78 9.28 -17.78
CA ARG A 134 -17.90 8.83 -16.93
C ARG A 134 -18.87 7.91 -17.66
N TRP A 135 -19.25 8.23 -18.89
CA TRP A 135 -20.12 7.36 -19.71
C TRP A 135 -19.52 5.96 -19.87
N ALA A 136 -18.20 5.88 -20.12
CA ALA A 136 -17.52 4.60 -20.26
C ALA A 136 -17.52 3.81 -18.95
N ILE A 137 -17.20 4.45 -17.82
CA ILE A 137 -17.20 3.82 -16.50
C ILE A 137 -18.60 3.34 -16.12
N ASP A 138 -19.63 4.20 -16.22
CA ASP A 138 -21.03 3.88 -15.93
C ASP A 138 -21.49 2.65 -16.73
N ARG A 139 -21.26 2.67 -18.04
CA ARG A 139 -21.67 1.59 -18.93
C ARG A 139 -21.00 0.26 -18.60
N VAL A 140 -19.70 0.28 -18.29
CA VAL A 140 -18.94 -0.95 -18.01
C VAL A 140 -19.26 -1.49 -16.62
N VAL A 141 -19.50 -0.63 -15.63
CA VAL A 141 -19.98 -1.01 -14.29
C VAL A 141 -21.33 -1.70 -14.39
N ASP A 142 -22.30 -1.09 -15.08
CA ASP A 142 -23.64 -1.67 -15.26
C ASP A 142 -23.54 -3.04 -15.94
N ARG A 143 -22.67 -3.16 -16.94
CA ARG A 143 -22.40 -4.42 -17.64
C ARG A 143 -21.83 -5.49 -16.73
N LEU A 144 -20.82 -5.20 -15.92
CA LEU A 144 -20.21 -6.18 -15.03
C LEU A 144 -21.13 -6.58 -13.87
N VAL A 145 -21.78 -5.61 -13.23
CA VAL A 145 -22.69 -5.89 -12.10
C VAL A 145 -23.88 -6.76 -12.54
N THR A 146 -24.47 -6.45 -13.70
CA THR A 146 -25.63 -7.20 -14.23
C THR A 146 -25.28 -8.66 -14.56
N ASN A 147 -24.06 -8.91 -15.00
CA ASN A 147 -23.65 -10.20 -15.54
C ASN A 147 -22.81 -11.05 -14.57
N GLN A 148 -22.69 -10.67 -13.29
CA GLN A 148 -22.07 -11.54 -12.30
C GLN A 148 -22.96 -12.76 -12.02
N THR A 149 -22.37 -13.95 -11.86
CA THR A 149 -23.11 -15.11 -11.35
C THR A 149 -23.61 -14.80 -9.93
N SER A 150 -24.92 -14.83 -9.74
CA SER A 150 -25.56 -14.40 -8.49
C SER A 150 -25.95 -15.53 -7.54
N SER A 151 -25.93 -16.79 -8.00
CA SER A 151 -26.40 -17.94 -7.23
C SER A 151 -25.62 -19.22 -7.52
N GLY A 152 -25.86 -20.25 -6.71
CA GLY A 152 -25.19 -21.53 -6.81
C GLY A 152 -23.73 -21.51 -6.38
N THR A 153 -23.00 -22.58 -6.68
CA THR A 153 -21.59 -22.75 -6.30
C THR A 153 -20.66 -21.71 -6.92
N CYS A 154 -21.05 -21.15 -8.07
CA CYS A 154 -20.29 -20.11 -8.77
C CYS A 154 -20.74 -18.69 -8.45
N SER A 155 -21.58 -18.50 -7.42
CA SER A 155 -21.96 -17.17 -6.97
C SER A 155 -20.73 -16.33 -6.63
N GLY A 156 -20.68 -15.11 -7.17
CA GLY A 156 -19.56 -14.18 -6.98
C GLY A 156 -18.53 -14.16 -8.11
N TYR A 157 -18.67 -15.03 -9.11
CA TYR A 157 -17.72 -15.18 -10.21
C TYR A 157 -18.26 -14.64 -11.54
N TRP A 158 -17.34 -14.30 -12.43
CA TRP A 158 -17.60 -14.01 -13.84
C TRP A 158 -16.98 -15.08 -14.72
N GLY A 159 -17.50 -15.21 -15.94
CA GLY A 159 -16.87 -15.92 -17.04
C GLY A 159 -16.18 -14.94 -17.99
N TYR A 160 -15.73 -15.45 -19.14
CA TYR A 160 -15.19 -14.58 -20.20
C TYR A 160 -16.29 -13.64 -20.72
N SER A 161 -17.44 -14.20 -21.10
CA SER A 161 -18.63 -13.48 -21.55
C SER A 161 -19.82 -13.80 -20.65
N GLY A 162 -20.13 -12.90 -19.71
CA GLY A 162 -21.23 -13.04 -18.76
C GLY A 162 -20.84 -13.70 -17.44
N GLY A 163 -21.81 -14.32 -16.78
CA GLY A 163 -21.58 -15.09 -15.55
C GLY A 163 -20.72 -16.32 -15.82
N GLY A 164 -20.00 -16.79 -14.81
CA GLY A 164 -19.17 -17.99 -14.90
C GLY A 164 -18.66 -18.45 -13.55
N CYS A 165 -17.64 -19.31 -13.58
CA CYS A 165 -17.00 -19.93 -12.41
C CYS A 165 -15.48 -19.75 -12.45
N ASP A 166 -14.99 -18.78 -13.22
CA ASP A 166 -13.59 -18.66 -13.61
C ASP A 166 -12.91 -17.55 -12.80
N SER A 167 -11.90 -17.93 -12.01
CA SER A 167 -11.17 -17.03 -11.13
C SER A 167 -10.31 -16.02 -11.90
N SER A 168 -9.82 -16.40 -13.08
CA SER A 168 -8.99 -15.55 -13.93
C SER A 168 -9.78 -14.38 -14.52
N THR A 169 -11.03 -14.59 -14.91
CA THR A 169 -11.91 -13.49 -15.36
C THR A 169 -12.46 -12.69 -14.20
N THR A 170 -12.77 -13.36 -13.09
CA THR A 170 -13.31 -12.74 -11.87
C THR A 170 -12.34 -11.72 -11.29
N GLN A 171 -11.04 -12.00 -11.29
CA GLN A 171 -10.03 -11.06 -10.82
C GLN A 171 -9.93 -9.81 -11.71
N PHE A 172 -10.27 -9.85 -12.99
CA PHE A 172 -10.30 -8.63 -13.78
C PHE A 172 -11.53 -7.79 -13.49
N ALA A 173 -12.70 -8.43 -13.44
CA ALA A 173 -13.96 -7.77 -13.13
C ALA A 173 -13.92 -7.11 -11.73
N ALA A 174 -13.47 -7.85 -10.71
CA ALA A 174 -13.41 -7.35 -9.34
C ALA A 174 -12.42 -6.18 -9.18
N ALA A 175 -11.24 -6.25 -9.83
CA ALA A 175 -10.27 -5.17 -9.77
C ALA A 175 -10.80 -3.89 -10.43
N GLY A 176 -11.48 -4.04 -11.57
CA GLY A 176 -12.15 -2.95 -12.26
C GLY A 176 -13.26 -2.32 -11.41
N LEU A 177 -14.15 -3.14 -10.84
CA LEU A 177 -15.23 -2.66 -9.96
C LEU A 177 -14.68 -1.96 -8.71
N SER A 178 -13.59 -2.46 -8.12
CA SER A 178 -12.91 -1.79 -7.01
C SER A 178 -12.37 -0.41 -7.40
N ALA A 179 -11.74 -0.29 -8.58
CA ALA A 179 -11.26 0.99 -9.07
C ALA A 179 -12.44 1.96 -9.32
N ALA A 180 -13.53 1.47 -9.90
CA ALA A 180 -14.75 2.25 -10.13
C ALA A 180 -15.40 2.71 -8.82
N LYS A 181 -15.36 1.89 -7.75
CA LYS A 181 -15.83 2.30 -6.41
C LYS A 181 -15.13 3.57 -5.94
N ASN A 182 -13.80 3.64 -6.10
CA ASN A 182 -13.02 4.83 -5.75
C ASN A 182 -13.38 6.03 -6.65
N PHE A 183 -13.56 5.81 -7.95
CA PHE A 183 -14.06 6.85 -8.87
C PHE A 183 -15.39 7.46 -8.42
N TYR A 184 -16.40 6.65 -8.11
CA TYR A 184 -17.70 7.15 -7.66
C TYR A 184 -17.64 7.85 -6.30
N THR A 185 -16.76 7.39 -5.42
CA THR A 185 -16.52 8.04 -4.12
C THR A 185 -15.97 9.45 -4.32
N ASN A 186 -15.01 9.63 -5.24
CA ASN A 186 -14.33 10.92 -5.44
C ASN A 186 -15.08 11.86 -6.40
N LYS A 187 -15.83 11.31 -7.36
CA LYS A 187 -16.47 12.07 -8.46
C LYS A 187 -17.99 12.11 -8.34
N GLY A 188 -18.57 11.50 -7.31
CA GLY A 188 -20.01 11.39 -7.09
C GLY A 188 -20.70 10.23 -7.82
N ASP A 189 -21.85 9.81 -7.30
CA ASP A 189 -22.62 8.65 -7.79
C ASP A 189 -24.11 8.99 -8.06
N PRO A 190 -24.41 9.76 -9.12
CA PRO A 190 -25.79 10.14 -9.44
C PRO A 190 -26.67 8.94 -9.83
N GLY A 191 -26.08 7.81 -10.22
CA GLY A 191 -26.79 6.59 -10.63
C GLY A 191 -26.96 5.56 -9.52
N GLY A 192 -26.45 5.78 -8.31
CA GLY A 192 -26.53 4.84 -7.20
C GLY A 192 -25.78 3.52 -7.43
N ARG A 193 -24.70 3.52 -8.22
CA ARG A 193 -23.93 2.33 -8.61
C ARG A 193 -23.05 1.79 -7.49
N LEU A 194 -22.67 2.59 -6.50
CA LEU A 194 -21.83 2.16 -5.36
C LEU A 194 -22.42 0.97 -4.60
N ALA A 195 -23.75 0.93 -4.43
CA ALA A 195 -24.44 -0.17 -3.76
C ALA A 195 -24.33 -1.47 -4.57
N GLY A 196 -24.52 -1.38 -5.90
CA GLY A 196 -24.37 -2.52 -6.81
C GLY A 196 -22.94 -3.06 -6.87
N ILE A 197 -21.95 -2.16 -6.92
CA ILE A 197 -20.53 -2.50 -6.86
C ILE A 197 -20.19 -3.20 -5.55
N THR A 198 -20.59 -2.63 -4.42
CA THR A 198 -20.31 -3.19 -3.08
C THR A 198 -20.92 -4.58 -2.95
N THR A 199 -22.18 -4.74 -3.37
CA THR A 199 -22.86 -6.05 -3.39
C THR A 199 -22.11 -7.07 -4.25
N ALA A 200 -21.60 -6.66 -5.42
CA ALA A 200 -20.86 -7.55 -6.31
C ALA A 200 -19.51 -7.99 -5.70
N LEU A 201 -18.78 -7.08 -5.08
CA LEU A 201 -17.49 -7.36 -4.43
C LEU A 201 -17.67 -8.23 -3.17
N ASP A 202 -18.68 -7.97 -2.36
CA ASP A 202 -19.03 -8.81 -1.20
C ASP A 202 -19.37 -10.23 -1.63
N ARG A 203 -20.13 -10.37 -2.72
CA ARG A 203 -20.46 -11.68 -3.30
C ARG A 203 -19.21 -12.41 -3.80
N THR A 204 -18.27 -11.70 -4.43
CA THR A 204 -16.98 -12.26 -4.83
C THR A 204 -16.18 -12.76 -3.63
N ALA A 205 -16.05 -11.95 -2.58
CA ALA A 205 -15.33 -12.33 -1.37
C ALA A 205 -15.95 -13.56 -0.69
N ALA A 206 -17.28 -13.61 -0.59
CA ALA A 206 -18.01 -14.77 -0.10
C ALA A 206 -17.78 -16.02 -0.98
N GLY A 207 -17.80 -15.85 -2.31
CA GLY A 207 -17.55 -16.92 -3.28
C GLY A 207 -16.17 -17.55 -3.12
N TYR A 208 -15.11 -16.74 -3.00
CA TYR A 208 -13.74 -17.24 -2.79
C TYR A 208 -13.57 -17.91 -1.43
N THR A 209 -14.24 -17.40 -0.39
CA THR A 209 -14.25 -18.02 0.94
C THR A 209 -14.93 -19.40 0.89
N ALA A 210 -16.11 -19.49 0.28
CA ALA A 210 -16.89 -20.72 0.19
C ALA A 210 -16.20 -21.80 -0.66
N ASN A 211 -15.49 -21.39 -1.71
CA ASN A 211 -14.84 -22.29 -2.66
C ASN A 211 -13.35 -22.52 -2.37
N ALA A 212 -12.84 -22.03 -1.24
CA ALA A 212 -11.51 -22.32 -0.74
C ALA A 212 -11.29 -23.84 -0.61
N LYS A 213 -10.25 -24.37 -1.25
CA LYS A 213 -9.95 -25.80 -1.22
C LYS A 213 -8.90 -26.11 -0.17
N ASN A 214 -9.13 -27.19 0.56
CA ASN A 214 -8.15 -27.74 1.48
C ASN A 214 -7.00 -28.38 0.69
N GLY A 215 -5.79 -28.19 1.19
CA GLY A 215 -4.64 -28.98 0.78
C GLY A 215 -3.51 -28.16 0.15
N PRO A 216 -2.26 -28.58 0.37
CA PRO A 216 -1.11 -28.04 -0.34
C PRO A 216 -1.19 -28.38 -1.83
N VAL A 217 -0.46 -27.64 -2.68
CA VAL A 217 -0.23 -28.08 -4.07
C VAL A 217 0.32 -29.51 -4.05
N ASN A 218 -0.38 -30.44 -4.71
CA ASN A 218 0.11 -31.80 -5.01
C ASN A 218 0.70 -32.60 -3.82
N ALA A 219 0.19 -32.43 -2.60
CA ALA A 219 0.73 -33.10 -1.39
C ALA A 219 2.22 -32.80 -1.08
N GLN A 220 2.82 -31.78 -1.69
CA GLN A 220 4.25 -31.49 -1.55
C GLN A 220 4.62 -30.61 -0.35
N PHE A 221 3.64 -29.95 0.25
CA PHE A 221 3.85 -29.08 1.40
C PHE A 221 3.09 -29.64 2.60
N SER A 222 3.77 -30.41 3.43
CA SER A 222 3.14 -31.15 4.54
C SER A 222 2.80 -30.30 5.76
N ASP A 223 3.13 -29.01 5.77
CA ASP A 223 3.03 -28.18 6.99
C ASP A 223 2.02 -27.04 6.86
N CYS A 224 0.79 -27.33 7.26
CA CYS A 224 -0.26 -26.33 7.45
C CYS A 224 -0.64 -26.15 8.93
N GLY A 225 0.05 -26.83 9.86
CA GLY A 225 -0.21 -26.77 11.30
C GLY A 225 -1.71 -26.91 11.69
N ALA A 226 -2.07 -26.38 12.86
CA ALA A 226 -3.46 -26.36 13.35
C ALA A 226 -4.33 -25.25 12.73
N GLN A 227 -3.71 -24.21 12.16
CA GLN A 227 -4.41 -23.07 11.56
C GLN A 227 -4.80 -23.30 10.09
N GLY A 228 -4.23 -24.31 9.43
CA GLY A 228 -4.61 -24.75 8.09
C GLY A 228 -4.14 -23.82 6.96
N CYS A 229 -3.94 -24.38 5.76
CA CYS A 229 -3.79 -23.60 4.53
C CYS A 229 -4.92 -23.94 3.58
N LYS A 230 -5.41 -22.94 2.85
CA LYS A 230 -6.38 -23.13 1.77
C LYS A 230 -5.95 -22.33 0.57
N GLY A 231 -6.18 -22.87 -0.62
CA GLY A 231 -5.95 -22.15 -1.85
C GLY A 231 -7.18 -22.14 -2.75
N HIS A 232 -7.00 -21.60 -3.95
CA HIS A 232 -8.06 -21.50 -4.95
C HIS A 232 -7.65 -22.11 -6.28
N GLY A 233 -8.55 -22.84 -6.91
CA GLY A 233 -8.34 -23.43 -8.24
C GLY A 233 -8.75 -22.47 -9.37
N TYR A 234 -8.38 -22.81 -10.60
CA TYR A 234 -8.75 -22.04 -11.80
C TYR A 234 -10.26 -21.85 -11.95
N GLN A 235 -11.05 -22.89 -11.70
CA GLN A 235 -12.49 -22.77 -11.54
C GLN A 235 -12.94 -23.38 -10.22
N VAL A 236 -14.15 -23.02 -9.80
CA VAL A 236 -14.79 -23.55 -8.58
C VAL A 236 -14.79 -25.08 -8.50
N SER A 237 -14.93 -25.77 -9.64
CA SER A 237 -14.95 -27.23 -9.75
C SER A 237 -13.57 -27.88 -9.75
N TYR A 238 -12.49 -27.11 -9.96
CA TYR A 238 -11.14 -27.65 -10.00
C TYR A 238 -10.68 -27.98 -8.58
N ALA A 239 -10.22 -29.22 -8.39
CA ALA A 239 -9.85 -29.72 -7.06
C ALA A 239 -8.51 -29.16 -6.56
N THR A 240 -7.60 -28.80 -7.48
CA THR A 240 -6.24 -28.40 -7.13
C THR A 240 -6.10 -26.88 -7.10
N PRO A 241 -5.70 -26.30 -5.96
CA PRO A 241 -5.31 -24.89 -5.88
C PRO A 241 -4.12 -24.54 -6.79
N THR A 242 -4.10 -23.33 -7.31
CA THR A 242 -2.97 -22.78 -8.06
C THR A 242 -2.51 -21.46 -7.47
N TYR A 243 -1.25 -21.11 -7.75
CA TYR A 243 -0.60 -19.89 -7.29
C TYR A 243 -1.37 -18.63 -7.64
N GLN A 244 -1.58 -18.45 -8.94
CA GLN A 244 -2.26 -17.30 -9.52
C GLN A 244 -3.66 -17.12 -8.97
N GLN A 245 -4.40 -18.20 -8.75
CA GLN A 245 -5.79 -18.09 -8.35
C GLN A 245 -5.95 -17.95 -6.85
N THR A 246 -4.98 -18.48 -6.08
CA THR A 246 -4.89 -18.19 -4.66
C THR A 246 -4.47 -16.74 -4.43
N ALA A 247 -3.50 -16.21 -5.18
CA ALA A 247 -3.15 -14.80 -5.14
C ALA A 247 -4.35 -13.91 -5.50
N SER A 248 -5.03 -14.23 -6.62
CA SER A 248 -6.21 -13.47 -7.06
C SER A 248 -7.36 -13.52 -6.07
N GLY A 249 -7.61 -14.69 -5.48
CA GLY A 249 -8.63 -14.86 -4.46
C GLY A 249 -8.26 -14.26 -3.10
N THR A 250 -6.99 -13.99 -2.83
CA THR A 250 -6.57 -13.26 -1.62
C THR A 250 -7.11 -11.84 -1.69
N TRP A 251 -6.79 -11.12 -2.76
CA TRP A 251 -7.29 -9.76 -2.89
C TRP A 251 -8.78 -9.70 -3.24
N GLY A 252 -9.31 -10.67 -3.98
CA GLY A 252 -10.75 -10.79 -4.21
C GLY A 252 -11.57 -10.93 -2.92
N GLN A 253 -11.00 -11.57 -1.88
CA GLN A 253 -11.59 -11.58 -0.54
C GLN A 253 -11.42 -10.24 0.18
N LEU A 254 -10.26 -9.59 0.10
CA LEU A 254 -10.01 -8.28 0.73
C LEU A 254 -10.96 -7.19 0.26
N LEU A 255 -11.46 -7.28 -0.98
CA LEU A 255 -12.42 -6.30 -1.51
C LEU A 255 -13.82 -6.39 -0.90
N GLY A 256 -14.12 -7.47 -0.17
CA GLY A 256 -15.38 -7.62 0.56
C GLY A 256 -15.41 -6.76 1.81
N THR A 257 -16.58 -6.22 2.12
CA THR A 257 -16.83 -5.37 3.28
C THR A 257 -16.47 -6.10 4.58
N GLY A 258 -15.63 -5.45 5.40
CA GLY A 258 -15.22 -5.96 6.71
C GLY A 258 -14.10 -7.02 6.66
N ASN A 259 -13.65 -7.43 5.48
CA ASN A 259 -12.48 -8.30 5.36
C ASN A 259 -11.18 -7.50 5.48
N ASN A 260 -10.17 -8.10 6.08
CA ASN A 260 -8.84 -7.51 6.23
C ASN A 260 -7.78 -8.61 6.41
N LEU A 261 -6.53 -8.20 6.66
CA LEU A 261 -5.40 -9.11 6.91
C LEU A 261 -5.74 -10.22 7.92
N ASN A 262 -6.49 -9.91 8.98
CA ASN A 262 -6.79 -10.82 10.08
C ASN A 262 -8.01 -11.73 9.83
N SER A 263 -8.69 -11.62 8.69
CA SER A 263 -9.80 -12.51 8.33
C SER A 263 -9.30 -13.94 8.10
N ASN A 264 -10.00 -14.93 8.67
CA ASN A 264 -9.60 -16.35 8.59
C ASN A 264 -9.38 -16.86 7.14
N GLY A 265 -10.21 -16.41 6.19
CA GLY A 265 -10.07 -16.78 4.77
C GLY A 265 -8.78 -16.23 4.16
N ILE A 266 -8.47 -14.96 4.44
CA ILE A 266 -7.23 -14.29 4.03
C ILE A 266 -6.01 -15.00 4.61
N GLN A 267 -6.01 -15.26 5.92
CA GLN A 267 -4.91 -15.96 6.60
C GLN A 267 -4.69 -17.37 6.05
N SER A 268 -5.76 -18.09 5.69
CA SER A 268 -5.66 -19.40 5.07
C SER A 268 -4.95 -19.34 3.70
N TYR A 269 -5.25 -18.31 2.91
CA TYR A 269 -4.65 -18.08 1.58
C TYR A 269 -3.21 -17.59 1.70
N LEU A 270 -2.92 -16.69 2.65
CA LEU A 270 -1.55 -16.24 2.94
C LEU A 270 -0.66 -17.39 3.36
N ARG A 271 -1.13 -18.29 4.24
CA ARG A 271 -0.33 -19.47 4.65
C ARG A 271 -0.08 -20.41 3.48
N TRP A 272 -1.06 -20.53 2.59
CA TRP A 272 -0.90 -21.30 1.38
C TRP A 272 0.16 -20.67 0.47
N LEU A 273 0.10 -19.36 0.23
CA LEU A 273 1.06 -18.61 -0.62
C LEU A 273 2.47 -18.60 -0.01
N MET A 274 2.58 -18.41 1.30
CA MET A 274 3.83 -18.46 2.06
C MET A 274 4.53 -19.81 1.89
N ASN A 275 3.77 -20.91 1.93
CA ASN A 275 4.29 -22.25 1.72
C ASN A 275 4.74 -22.53 0.29
N ALA A 276 4.18 -21.79 -0.66
CA ALA A 276 4.31 -22.04 -2.07
C ALA A 276 5.29 -21.02 -2.74
N TYR A 277 5.72 -19.98 -2.02
CA TYR A 277 6.48 -18.85 -2.55
C TYR A 277 7.57 -19.20 -3.59
N ASN A 278 7.43 -18.64 -4.81
CA ASN A 278 8.34 -18.84 -5.93
C ASN A 278 8.24 -17.65 -6.92
N TYR A 279 9.36 -16.93 -7.08
CA TYR A 279 9.48 -15.77 -7.96
C TYR A 279 10.21 -16.07 -9.30
N GLU A 280 11.03 -17.13 -9.40
CA GLU A 280 11.84 -17.38 -10.61
C GLU A 280 11.11 -18.20 -11.68
N ASN A 281 10.48 -19.32 -11.30
CA ASN A 281 10.02 -20.33 -12.25
C ASN A 281 8.69 -20.90 -11.81
N ASN A 282 7.59 -20.30 -12.26
CA ASN A 282 6.27 -20.89 -12.10
C ASN A 282 5.78 -21.40 -13.47
N PRO A 283 6.18 -22.63 -13.86
CA PRO A 283 5.15 -23.59 -14.27
C PRO A 283 5.47 -25.10 -14.19
N SER A 284 6.51 -25.56 -13.50
CA SER A 284 6.80 -27.00 -13.47
C SER A 284 5.77 -27.84 -12.70
N TYR A 285 4.70 -27.22 -12.19
CA TYR A 285 3.71 -27.89 -11.36
C TYR A 285 2.30 -27.85 -11.94
N ASN A 286 2.07 -28.74 -12.92
CA ASN A 286 0.78 -29.39 -13.19
C ASN A 286 -0.46 -28.52 -13.47
N ASP A 287 -0.35 -27.19 -13.56
CA ASP A 287 -1.47 -26.33 -13.97
C ASP A 287 -1.57 -26.20 -15.49
N GLY A 288 -0.53 -26.59 -16.24
CA GLY A 288 -0.53 -26.60 -17.70
C GLY A 288 -0.45 -25.21 -18.33
N PHE A 289 -0.04 -24.20 -17.54
CA PHE A 289 -0.19 -22.78 -17.89
C PHE A 289 1.13 -21.95 -17.79
N PRO A 290 2.27 -22.44 -18.35
CA PRO A 290 3.55 -21.72 -18.35
C PRO A 290 3.52 -20.30 -18.92
N GLN A 291 2.66 -20.08 -19.89
CA GLN A 291 2.56 -18.81 -20.62
C GLN A 291 1.98 -17.65 -19.79
N PHE A 292 1.59 -17.86 -18.53
CA PHE A 292 0.88 -16.89 -17.70
C PHE A 292 1.72 -16.27 -16.56
N TYR A 293 3.05 -16.37 -16.65
CA TYR A 293 3.98 -15.92 -15.61
C TYR A 293 3.80 -14.45 -15.18
N MET A 294 3.78 -13.51 -16.12
CA MET A 294 3.65 -12.07 -15.78
C MET A 294 2.31 -11.75 -15.12
N TYR A 295 1.25 -12.44 -15.57
CA TYR A 295 -0.08 -12.29 -15.01
C TYR A 295 -0.17 -12.77 -13.55
N TYR A 296 0.55 -13.85 -13.20
CA TYR A 296 0.69 -14.31 -11.82
C TYR A 296 1.40 -13.28 -10.93
N MET A 297 2.55 -12.77 -11.38
CA MET A 297 3.31 -11.78 -10.61
C MET A 297 2.45 -10.56 -10.31
N TRP A 298 1.69 -10.09 -11.30
CA TRP A 298 0.75 -8.98 -11.13
C TRP A 298 -0.35 -9.28 -10.10
N SER A 299 -0.95 -10.46 -10.16
CA SER A 299 -2.01 -10.85 -9.21
C SER A 299 -1.50 -10.89 -7.76
N SER A 300 -0.28 -11.42 -7.57
CA SER A 300 0.38 -11.47 -6.27
C SER A 300 0.75 -10.07 -5.78
N ALA A 301 1.36 -9.25 -6.64
CA ALA A 301 1.72 -7.87 -6.32
C ALA A 301 0.50 -7.05 -5.90
N LYS A 302 -0.67 -7.26 -6.52
CA LYS A 302 -1.94 -6.63 -6.08
C LYS A 302 -2.38 -7.05 -4.69
N ALA A 303 -2.32 -8.35 -4.39
CA ALA A 303 -2.70 -8.84 -3.07
C ALA A 303 -1.79 -8.31 -1.97
N TYR A 304 -0.49 -8.33 -2.20
CA TYR A 304 0.48 -7.90 -1.21
C TYR A 304 0.40 -6.39 -0.99
N ALA A 305 0.29 -5.60 -2.06
CA ALA A 305 0.10 -4.16 -1.93
C ALA A 305 -1.13 -3.80 -1.09
N LEU A 306 -2.30 -4.43 -1.34
CA LEU A 306 -3.51 -4.16 -0.55
C LEU A 306 -3.38 -4.50 0.94
N LEU A 307 -2.54 -5.48 1.28
CA LEU A 307 -2.29 -5.84 2.68
C LEU A 307 -1.32 -4.86 3.34
N GLU A 308 -0.24 -4.51 2.65
CA GLU A 308 0.80 -3.62 3.18
C GLU A 308 0.31 -2.19 3.32
N THR A 309 -0.42 -1.67 2.32
CA THR A 309 -0.98 -0.31 2.37
C THR A 309 -2.18 -0.20 3.32
N SER A 310 -2.58 -1.28 3.99
CA SER A 310 -3.68 -1.22 4.96
C SER A 310 -3.24 -0.68 6.33
N GLY A 311 -1.93 -0.66 6.62
CA GLY A 311 -1.39 -0.33 7.94
C GLY A 311 -1.77 -1.33 9.06
N LEU A 312 -2.48 -2.42 8.73
CA LEU A 312 -2.95 -3.38 9.71
C LEU A 312 -1.86 -4.39 10.05
N LEU A 313 -1.55 -4.50 11.34
CA LEU A 313 -0.63 -5.51 11.84
C LEU A 313 -1.32 -6.88 11.98
N PRO A 314 -0.56 -8.00 11.81
CA PRO A 314 -1.09 -9.32 12.06
C PRO A 314 -1.37 -9.50 13.56
N GLY A 315 -2.58 -9.98 13.87
CA GLY A 315 -2.95 -10.40 15.21
C GLY A 315 -2.16 -11.63 15.68
N ALA A 316 -2.30 -11.99 16.96
CA ALA A 316 -1.53 -13.09 17.55
C ALA A 316 -1.70 -14.40 16.76
N GLY A 317 -0.58 -14.89 16.21
CA GLY A 317 -0.53 -16.12 15.43
C GLY A 317 -0.96 -15.98 13.97
N ASN A 318 -1.31 -14.78 13.50
CA ASN A 318 -1.49 -14.45 12.08
C ASN A 318 -0.15 -14.07 11.43
N ILE A 319 -0.12 -14.14 10.09
CA ILE A 319 1.05 -13.81 9.27
C ILE A 319 0.73 -12.65 8.32
N ASP A 320 1.75 -12.02 7.79
CA ASP A 320 1.66 -10.99 6.76
C ASP A 320 2.59 -11.28 5.55
N THR A 321 2.74 -10.29 4.67
CA THR A 321 3.61 -10.40 3.49
C THR A 321 5.10 -10.49 3.84
N SER A 322 5.50 -10.01 5.02
CA SER A 322 6.86 -10.10 5.56
C SER A 322 7.21 -11.50 6.07
N ASP A 323 6.26 -12.43 6.09
CA ASP A 323 6.51 -13.86 6.33
C ASP A 323 6.76 -14.68 5.05
N LEU A 324 6.45 -14.14 3.86
CA LEU A 324 6.58 -14.88 2.59
C LEU A 324 8.02 -15.30 2.30
N GLY A 325 8.28 -16.58 2.08
CA GLY A 325 9.62 -17.07 1.72
C GLY A 325 10.63 -17.08 2.87
N THR A 326 10.18 -16.93 4.13
CA THR A 326 11.04 -17.03 5.33
C THR A 326 11.27 -18.47 5.79
N MET A 327 10.43 -19.41 5.35
CA MET A 327 10.58 -20.83 5.66
C MET A 327 11.69 -21.48 4.83
N ALA A 328 12.47 -22.37 5.46
CA ALA A 328 13.57 -23.11 4.82
C ALA A 328 13.11 -23.82 3.53
N ALA A 329 13.88 -23.84 2.45
CA ALA A 329 13.46 -24.48 1.19
C ALA A 329 13.04 -25.96 1.39
N ASN A 330 11.96 -26.38 0.74
CA ASN A 330 11.59 -27.80 0.61
C ASN A 330 11.07 -28.06 -0.80
N GLY A 331 11.76 -28.91 -1.56
CA GLY A 331 11.47 -29.16 -2.96
C GLY A 331 11.78 -27.95 -3.85
N THR A 332 10.76 -27.41 -4.50
CA THR A 332 10.84 -26.31 -5.50
C THR A 332 10.40 -24.95 -4.96
N ARG A 333 10.10 -24.87 -3.66
CA ARG A 333 9.95 -23.59 -2.95
C ARG A 333 11.27 -22.81 -2.99
N LEU A 334 11.19 -21.52 -3.27
CA LEU A 334 12.31 -20.61 -3.12
C LEU A 334 12.27 -19.93 -1.75
N VAL A 335 13.45 -19.72 -1.17
CA VAL A 335 13.63 -18.77 -0.07
C VAL A 335 13.81 -17.39 -0.70
N ARG A 336 13.49 -16.33 0.03
CA ARG A 336 13.75 -14.96 -0.43
C ARG A 336 15.18 -14.80 -0.93
N ARG A 337 15.36 -13.98 -1.96
CA ARG A 337 16.69 -13.57 -2.42
C ARG A 337 17.42 -12.79 -1.33
N ASN A 338 18.74 -12.67 -1.40
CA ASN A 338 19.54 -11.96 -0.41
C ASN A 338 20.18 -10.71 -1.05
N PRO A 339 19.59 -9.52 -0.84
CA PRO A 339 20.04 -8.27 -1.45
C PRO A 339 21.52 -7.94 -1.18
N ALA A 340 22.06 -8.41 -0.05
CA ALA A 340 23.48 -8.20 0.31
C ALA A 340 24.46 -9.05 -0.51
N THR A 341 23.98 -10.09 -1.19
CA THR A 341 24.81 -11.03 -1.98
C THR A 341 24.38 -11.14 -3.44
N ASP A 342 23.22 -10.61 -3.81
CA ASP A 342 22.72 -10.64 -5.17
C ASP A 342 23.36 -9.56 -6.03
N VAL A 343 24.06 -9.99 -7.07
CA VAL A 343 24.74 -9.10 -8.01
C VAL A 343 23.71 -8.18 -8.68
N ARG A 344 23.96 -6.88 -8.61
CA ARG A 344 23.21 -5.82 -9.28
C ARG A 344 23.16 -6.11 -10.79
N PRO A 345 21.97 -6.23 -11.40
CA PRO A 345 21.80 -6.32 -12.84
C PRO A 345 22.56 -5.20 -13.55
N ALA A 346 23.09 -5.48 -14.74
CA ALA A 346 23.83 -4.47 -15.51
C ALA A 346 22.98 -3.21 -15.70
N VAL A 347 23.45 -2.08 -15.16
CA VAL A 347 22.75 -0.79 -15.23
C VAL A 347 22.72 -0.32 -16.68
N ARG A 348 21.54 0.11 -17.15
CA ARG A 348 21.47 0.95 -18.35
C ARG A 348 21.85 2.37 -17.95
N GLY A 349 23.10 2.73 -18.25
CA GLY A 349 23.67 4.05 -17.99
C GLY A 349 24.47 4.08 -16.69
N ALA A 350 25.71 4.57 -16.77
CA ALA A 350 26.47 5.00 -15.60
C ALA A 350 25.61 6.02 -14.81
N ASP A 351 25.61 5.99 -13.48
CA ASP A 351 26.65 6.66 -12.69
C ASP A 351 26.79 6.08 -11.27
N GLY A 352 28.02 6.20 -10.76
CA GLY A 352 28.31 6.74 -9.42
C GLY A 352 28.00 5.88 -8.20
N ALA A 353 29.05 5.29 -7.64
CA ALA A 353 29.06 4.67 -6.32
C ALA A 353 28.54 5.62 -5.21
N GLY A 354 27.60 5.11 -4.41
CA GLY A 354 27.20 5.60 -3.09
C GLY A 354 27.17 4.43 -2.09
N PRO A 355 27.44 4.66 -0.79
CA PRO A 355 28.10 3.65 0.05
C PRO A 355 27.17 2.59 0.65
N CYS A 356 27.52 1.32 0.41
CA CYS A 356 27.73 0.38 1.51
C CYS A 356 29.25 0.20 1.70
N ALA A 357 29.88 1.14 2.42
CA ALA A 357 31.25 1.10 2.96
C ALA A 357 32.47 0.73 2.06
N ALA A 358 32.34 0.49 0.75
CA ALA A 358 33.49 0.40 -0.17
C ALA A 358 33.13 0.78 -1.62
N PRO A 359 34.11 1.16 -2.47
CA PRO A 359 33.85 1.96 -3.65
C PRO A 359 33.35 1.21 -4.91
N ASN A 360 33.01 -0.09 -4.89
CA ASN A 360 32.72 -0.85 -6.12
C ASN A 360 31.66 -1.97 -5.97
N ASP A 361 30.77 -1.87 -5.00
CA ASP A 361 30.04 -3.05 -4.53
C ASP A 361 28.69 -3.12 -5.26
N GLY A 362 28.69 -3.71 -6.46
CA GLY A 362 27.50 -3.90 -7.29
C GLY A 362 26.47 -4.87 -6.69
N PHE A 363 25.94 -4.57 -5.50
CA PHE A 363 24.92 -5.31 -4.76
C PHE A 363 23.85 -4.34 -4.22
N TYR A 364 22.74 -4.86 -3.69
CA TYR A 364 21.60 -4.08 -3.19
C TYR A 364 21.46 -4.20 -1.65
N CYS A 365 22.57 -4.14 -0.93
CA CYS A 365 22.70 -4.32 0.53
C CYS A 365 21.74 -3.48 1.40
N GLU A 366 21.30 -2.33 0.89
CA GLU A 366 20.40 -1.40 1.54
C GLU A 366 18.91 -1.79 1.42
N THR A 367 18.58 -2.75 0.54
CA THR A 367 17.19 -3.15 0.28
C THR A 367 16.79 -4.28 1.22
N PRO A 368 15.61 -4.21 1.88
CA PRO A 368 15.10 -5.31 2.67
C PRO A 368 14.87 -6.57 1.83
N GLN A 369 15.14 -7.72 2.43
CA GLN A 369 14.81 -9.03 1.86
C GLN A 369 13.29 -9.26 1.95
N ASN A 370 12.56 -8.98 0.87
CA ASN A 370 11.11 -9.12 0.77
C ASN A 370 10.63 -9.44 -0.65
N TRP A 371 9.33 -9.61 -0.82
CA TRP A 371 8.74 -9.99 -2.11
C TRP A 371 8.93 -8.90 -3.18
N TYR A 372 8.93 -7.62 -2.79
CA TYR A 372 9.15 -6.51 -3.70
C TYR A 372 10.52 -6.63 -4.36
N TYR A 373 11.54 -6.91 -3.56
CA TYR A 373 12.90 -7.17 -4.03
C TYR A 373 12.95 -8.37 -4.97
N ASP A 374 12.42 -9.51 -4.54
CA ASP A 374 12.46 -10.77 -5.28
C ASP A 374 11.84 -10.64 -6.68
N TYR A 375 10.69 -9.96 -6.78
CA TYR A 375 9.97 -9.75 -8.03
C TYR A 375 10.68 -8.75 -8.93
N ALA A 376 11.08 -7.60 -8.40
CA ALA A 376 11.74 -6.57 -9.21
C ALA A 376 13.13 -7.02 -9.68
N TYR A 377 13.94 -7.63 -8.82
CA TYR A 377 15.23 -8.21 -9.22
C TYR A 377 15.07 -9.19 -10.38
N THR A 378 14.06 -10.06 -10.31
CA THR A 378 13.80 -11.07 -11.34
C THR A 378 13.34 -10.43 -12.65
N LEU A 379 12.48 -9.41 -12.59
CA LEU A 379 12.00 -8.70 -13.79
C LEU A 379 13.11 -7.86 -14.45
N MET A 380 13.94 -7.17 -13.66
CA MET A 380 15.06 -6.39 -14.18
C MET A 380 16.06 -7.27 -14.93
N ASN A 381 16.37 -8.46 -14.42
CA ASN A 381 17.24 -9.43 -15.11
C ASN A 381 16.63 -10.00 -16.40
N ARG A 382 15.31 -9.91 -16.57
CA ARG A 382 14.59 -10.42 -17.75
C ARG A 382 14.31 -9.34 -18.80
N GLN A 383 14.48 -8.07 -18.46
CA GLN A 383 14.24 -6.98 -19.40
C GLN A 383 15.30 -6.99 -20.49
N LEU A 384 14.88 -6.94 -21.76
CA LEU A 384 15.81 -6.88 -22.88
C LEU A 384 16.44 -5.48 -23.00
N ALA A 385 17.57 -5.41 -23.72
CA ALA A 385 18.32 -4.18 -23.96
C ALA A 385 17.54 -3.07 -24.71
N ASN A 386 16.46 -3.42 -25.41
CA ASN A 386 15.53 -2.47 -26.04
C ASN A 386 14.42 -1.97 -25.11
N GLY A 387 14.34 -2.45 -23.86
CA GLY A 387 13.35 -2.08 -22.87
C GLY A 387 12.15 -3.04 -22.80
N SER A 388 12.02 -3.97 -23.74
CA SER A 388 10.90 -4.90 -23.75
C SER A 388 11.01 -5.95 -22.64
N PHE A 389 9.84 -6.46 -22.23
CA PHE A 389 9.70 -7.53 -21.23
C PHE A 389 9.11 -8.75 -21.94
N PRO A 390 9.94 -9.59 -22.59
CA PRO A 390 9.46 -10.80 -23.22
C PRO A 390 9.02 -11.80 -22.15
N ASN A 391 7.98 -12.58 -22.44
CA ASN A 391 7.59 -13.70 -21.60
C ASN A 391 8.37 -14.95 -22.06
N PRO A 392 9.34 -15.45 -21.27
CA PRO A 392 10.18 -16.58 -21.69
C PRO A 392 9.43 -17.91 -21.75
N ASN A 393 8.24 -17.97 -21.13
CA ASN A 393 7.43 -19.19 -21.01
C ASN A 393 6.28 -19.24 -22.03
N GLY A 394 6.32 -18.34 -23.02
CA GLY A 394 5.26 -18.14 -24.02
C GLY A 394 4.32 -17.01 -23.61
N SER A 395 3.82 -16.26 -24.59
CA SER A 395 2.81 -15.22 -24.33
C SER A 395 1.42 -15.83 -24.25
N TRP A 396 0.45 -15.05 -23.76
CA TRP A 396 -1.03 -15.21 -23.78
C TRP A 396 -1.69 -15.60 -25.15
N GLY A 397 -1.09 -16.50 -25.93
CA GLY A 397 -1.66 -17.21 -27.09
C GLY A 397 -2.06 -16.38 -28.33
N ALA A 398 -2.01 -15.06 -28.29
CA ALA A 398 -2.50 -14.19 -29.37
C ALA A 398 -1.54 -13.03 -29.68
N ALA A 399 -1.59 -12.51 -30.91
CA ALA A 399 -0.97 -11.22 -31.24
C ALA A 399 -1.53 -10.14 -30.28
N GLY A 400 -0.65 -9.44 -29.54
CA GLY A 400 -1.03 -8.52 -28.45
C GLY A 400 -0.78 -9.06 -27.04
N ALA A 401 -0.56 -10.37 -26.90
CA ALA A 401 -0.19 -10.97 -25.62
C ALA A 401 1.16 -10.47 -25.08
N THR A 402 2.10 -10.13 -25.97
CA THR A 402 3.36 -9.49 -25.62
C THR A 402 3.16 -8.11 -24.98
N GLN A 403 2.11 -7.38 -25.36
CA GLN A 403 1.80 -6.07 -24.79
C GLN A 403 1.23 -6.19 -23.37
N ALA A 404 0.35 -7.18 -23.15
CA ALA A 404 -0.21 -7.44 -21.82
C ALA A 404 0.87 -7.91 -20.85
N ASP A 405 1.70 -8.88 -21.25
CA ASP A 405 2.84 -9.36 -20.46
C ASP A 405 3.80 -8.20 -20.10
N HIS A 406 4.05 -7.33 -21.06
CA HIS A 406 4.87 -6.14 -20.87
C HIS A 406 4.24 -5.16 -19.87
N ALA A 407 2.94 -4.88 -19.98
CA ALA A 407 2.25 -4.01 -19.05
C ALA A 407 2.22 -4.58 -17.62
N TYR A 408 1.98 -5.89 -17.46
CA TYR A 408 2.05 -6.55 -16.15
C TYR A 408 3.43 -6.43 -15.51
N ALA A 409 4.50 -6.65 -16.27
CA ALA A 409 5.86 -6.49 -15.77
C ALA A 409 6.10 -5.08 -15.22
N ILE A 410 5.68 -4.05 -15.96
CA ILE A 410 5.79 -2.65 -15.51
C ILE A 410 4.95 -2.41 -14.26
N LEU A 411 3.69 -2.87 -14.23
CA LEU A 411 2.81 -2.70 -13.07
C LEU A 411 3.38 -3.38 -11.81
N VAL A 412 4.02 -4.55 -11.95
CA VAL A 412 4.70 -5.21 -10.82
C VAL A 412 5.89 -4.38 -10.35
N LEU A 413 6.74 -3.91 -11.27
CA LEU A 413 7.89 -3.06 -10.92
C LEU A 413 7.47 -1.76 -10.22
N VAL A 414 6.42 -1.12 -10.70
CA VAL A 414 5.84 0.07 -10.08
C VAL A 414 5.46 -0.21 -8.62
N ARG A 415 4.88 -1.39 -8.33
CA ARG A 415 4.53 -1.75 -6.96
C ARG A 415 5.78 -2.04 -6.12
N SER A 416 6.83 -2.60 -6.71
CA SER A 416 8.13 -2.83 -6.04
C SER A 416 8.83 -1.60 -5.47
N VAL A 417 8.39 -0.39 -5.82
CA VAL A 417 8.92 0.88 -5.28
C VAL A 417 7.91 1.65 -4.44
N GLY A 418 6.88 0.97 -3.91
CA GLY A 418 5.82 1.53 -3.08
C GLY A 418 4.47 1.63 -3.77
N GLY A 419 4.44 1.67 -5.12
CA GLY A 419 3.21 1.90 -5.89
C GLY A 419 2.58 3.27 -5.63
N ALA A 420 1.70 3.75 -6.51
CA ALA A 420 1.09 5.08 -6.37
C ALA A 420 0.32 5.25 -5.05
N CYS A 421 0.92 6.00 -4.13
CA CYS A 421 0.26 6.59 -2.98
C CYS A 421 0.18 8.10 -3.20
N VAL A 422 -0.83 8.75 -2.62
CA VAL A 422 -0.90 10.21 -2.63
C VAL A 422 0.10 10.69 -1.58
N ASP A 423 0.92 11.68 -1.95
CA ASP A 423 1.81 12.43 -1.09
C ASP A 423 1.39 13.89 -1.27
N THR A 424 0.51 14.34 -0.38
CA THR A 424 -0.22 15.60 -0.50
C THR A 424 0.69 16.81 -0.30
N ASP A 425 1.75 16.68 0.49
CA ASP A 425 2.66 17.77 0.82
C ASP A 425 4.06 17.68 0.19
N GLY A 426 4.37 16.56 -0.46
CA GLY A 426 5.57 16.33 -1.25
C GLY A 426 6.81 15.99 -0.42
N ASP A 427 6.66 15.46 0.79
CA ASP A 427 7.78 15.13 1.67
C ASP A 427 8.39 13.74 1.45
N GLY A 428 7.75 12.92 0.60
CA GLY A 428 8.18 11.58 0.24
C GLY A 428 7.61 10.46 1.10
N ILE A 429 6.71 10.77 2.04
CA ILE A 429 5.89 9.82 2.81
C ILE A 429 4.49 9.79 2.19
N CYS A 430 3.87 8.61 2.15
CA CYS A 430 2.51 8.47 1.65
C CYS A 430 1.52 9.05 2.67
N ASP A 431 0.44 9.71 2.24
CA ASP A 431 -0.62 10.26 3.11
C ASP A 431 -1.18 9.24 4.13
N SER A 432 -1.12 7.95 3.82
CA SER A 432 -1.56 6.87 4.72
C SER A 432 -0.60 6.57 5.86
N ASP A 433 0.67 6.92 5.68
CA ASP A 433 1.79 6.68 6.59
C ASP A 433 2.39 8.00 7.11
N ASP A 434 1.79 9.12 6.74
CA ASP A 434 2.23 10.48 7.06
C ASP A 434 1.46 11.03 8.27
N ASN A 435 2.19 11.29 9.35
CA ASN A 435 1.65 11.88 10.57
C ASN A 435 1.35 13.39 10.44
N CYS A 436 1.67 14.01 9.29
CA CYS A 436 1.32 15.37 8.91
C CYS A 436 0.95 15.51 7.43
N VAL A 437 -0.06 14.78 6.95
CA VAL A 437 -0.59 14.74 5.55
C VAL A 437 -0.56 16.05 4.73
N ASN A 438 -0.59 17.22 5.35
CA ASN A 438 -0.61 18.52 4.65
C ASN A 438 0.62 19.40 4.95
N THR A 439 1.62 18.93 5.68
CA THR A 439 2.76 19.72 6.16
C THR A 439 4.03 18.88 6.22
N SER A 440 4.88 19.10 5.20
CA SER A 440 6.06 18.29 4.93
C SER A 440 6.96 18.06 6.16
N ASN A 441 7.13 16.80 6.54
CA ASN A 441 8.03 16.34 7.59
C ASN A 441 8.55 14.91 7.34
N ALA A 442 9.46 14.79 6.37
CA ALA A 442 10.04 13.50 5.96
C ALA A 442 10.70 12.65 7.09
N ASN A 443 10.96 13.23 8.26
CA ASN A 443 11.49 12.52 9.43
C ASN A 443 10.40 11.89 10.32
N GLN A 444 9.12 12.24 10.11
CA GLN A 444 7.95 11.73 10.82
C GLN A 444 8.13 11.80 12.34
N ALA A 445 8.73 12.92 12.81
CA ALA A 445 8.91 13.15 14.24
C ALA A 445 7.54 13.33 14.91
N ASP A 446 7.33 12.60 16.01
CA ASP A 446 6.15 12.61 16.87
C ASP A 446 6.66 12.36 18.29
N ALA A 447 6.87 13.44 19.04
CA ALA A 447 7.58 13.41 20.31
C ALA A 447 6.76 12.81 21.46
N ASP A 448 5.44 12.86 21.39
CA ASP A 448 4.54 12.34 22.44
C ASP A 448 3.82 11.04 22.06
N GLY A 449 3.91 10.61 20.80
CA GLY A 449 3.50 9.32 20.29
C GLY A 449 2.00 9.21 20.05
N ASP A 450 1.34 10.31 19.71
CA ASP A 450 -0.10 10.37 19.53
C ASP A 450 -0.57 10.16 18.07
N GLY A 451 0.38 10.11 17.13
CA GLY A 451 0.14 9.90 15.70
C GLY A 451 0.00 11.18 14.88
N VAL A 452 0.17 12.36 15.48
CA VAL A 452 0.28 13.67 14.81
C VAL A 452 1.73 14.12 14.86
N GLY A 453 2.29 14.57 13.73
CA GLY A 453 3.70 14.93 13.69
C GLY A 453 4.00 16.28 14.34
N ASP A 454 5.20 16.41 14.92
CA ASP A 454 5.70 17.58 15.64
C ASP A 454 5.50 18.93 14.91
N VAL A 455 5.43 18.91 13.57
CA VAL A 455 5.30 20.11 12.74
C VAL A 455 3.85 20.56 12.55
N CYS A 456 2.90 19.65 12.71
CA CYS A 456 1.46 19.90 12.56
C CYS A 456 0.68 19.67 13.86
N ASP A 457 1.37 19.30 14.94
CA ASP A 457 0.82 19.08 16.28
C ASP A 457 0.73 20.40 17.07
N ASN A 458 -0.48 20.77 17.48
CA ASN A 458 -0.77 21.93 18.32
C ASN A 458 -0.45 21.71 19.82
N CYS A 459 0.02 20.51 20.19
CA CYS A 459 0.46 20.13 21.53
C CYS A 459 1.66 19.18 21.55
N LYS A 460 2.64 19.32 20.63
CA LYS A 460 3.91 18.56 20.45
C LYS A 460 4.44 17.60 21.54
N ASN A 461 4.30 17.94 22.82
CA ASN A 461 4.78 17.15 23.96
C ASN A 461 3.65 16.57 24.85
N THR A 462 2.39 16.67 24.44
CA THR A 462 1.20 16.18 25.15
C THR A 462 0.20 15.57 24.15
N ALA A 463 0.19 14.23 24.13
CA ALA A 463 -0.67 13.46 23.24
C ALA A 463 -2.13 13.94 23.21
N ASN A 464 -2.57 14.34 22.03
CA ASN A 464 -3.92 14.80 21.68
C ASN A 464 -4.24 14.49 20.20
N PRO A 465 -4.49 13.21 19.84
CA PRO A 465 -4.70 12.82 18.44
C PRO A 465 -5.87 13.54 17.74
N GLY A 466 -6.78 14.16 18.50
CA GLY A 466 -7.92 14.92 18.00
C GLY A 466 -7.62 16.39 17.67
N GLN A 467 -6.45 16.91 18.06
CA GLN A 467 -5.97 18.27 17.77
C GLN A 467 -7.01 19.37 18.09
N GLU A 468 -7.83 19.18 19.13
CA GLU A 468 -8.84 20.15 19.52
C GLU A 468 -8.21 21.48 19.96
N ASP A 469 -8.63 22.59 19.34
CA ASP A 469 -8.28 23.97 19.73
C ASP A 469 -9.56 24.81 19.67
N GLN A 470 -10.25 24.93 20.81
CA GLN A 470 -11.56 25.57 20.85
C GLN A 470 -11.47 27.08 20.60
N ASN A 471 -10.34 27.71 20.91
CA ASN A 471 -10.19 29.15 20.86
C ASN A 471 -9.39 29.64 19.63
N GLN A 472 -8.86 28.72 18.83
CA GLN A 472 -8.14 28.92 17.57
C GLN A 472 -6.87 29.76 17.73
N ASN A 473 -6.17 29.63 18.84
CA ASN A 473 -4.91 30.34 19.07
C ASN A 473 -3.68 29.57 18.62
N GLY A 474 -3.83 28.33 18.12
CA GLY A 474 -2.74 27.47 17.67
C GLY A 474 -2.14 26.61 18.78
N ILE A 475 -2.69 26.66 20.00
CA ILE A 475 -2.34 25.81 21.13
C ILE A 475 -3.53 24.89 21.39
N GLY A 476 -3.32 23.58 21.40
CA GLY A 476 -4.42 22.64 21.62
C GLY A 476 -4.95 22.68 23.06
N ASP A 477 -6.23 22.38 23.22
CA ASP A 477 -6.95 22.33 24.49
C ASP A 477 -6.24 21.40 25.52
N ALA A 478 -5.54 20.37 25.03
CA ALA A 478 -4.81 19.38 25.84
C ALA A 478 -3.55 19.93 26.53
N CYS A 479 -2.89 20.92 25.92
CA CYS A 479 -1.71 21.60 26.44
C CYS A 479 -2.03 23.03 26.92
N GLU A 480 -3.23 23.53 26.65
CA GLU A 480 -3.64 24.86 27.05
C GLU A 480 -3.71 25.04 28.58
N GLY A 481 -3.26 26.22 29.04
CA GLY A 481 -3.25 26.59 30.46
C GLY A 481 -2.14 25.92 31.29
N LYS A 482 -1.27 25.12 30.67
CA LYS A 482 -0.01 24.66 31.27
C LYS A 482 1.05 25.76 31.12
N CYS A 483 2.02 25.80 32.03
CA CYS A 483 2.98 26.92 32.12
C CYS A 483 4.07 26.82 31.03
N ASP A 484 3.77 27.30 29.83
CA ASP A 484 4.74 27.82 28.88
C ASP A 484 5.26 29.17 29.43
N VAL A 485 6.47 29.13 30.00
CA VAL A 485 7.07 30.24 30.75
C VAL A 485 7.87 31.17 29.86
N ASP A 486 8.49 30.67 28.79
CA ASP A 486 9.28 31.48 27.87
C ASP A 486 8.53 31.90 26.59
N LYS A 487 7.30 31.41 26.42
CA LYS A 487 6.32 31.81 25.41
C LYS A 487 6.75 31.49 23.99
N ASP A 488 7.48 30.40 23.81
CA ASP A 488 7.83 29.92 22.47
C ASP A 488 6.78 28.98 21.87
N GLY A 489 5.73 28.65 22.64
CA GLY A 489 4.58 27.88 22.18
C GLY A 489 4.73 26.38 22.35
N ASP A 490 5.80 25.89 22.99
CA ASP A 490 5.89 24.50 23.46
C ASP A 490 6.02 24.43 25.00
N ILE A 491 5.81 23.24 25.58
CA ILE A 491 6.01 23.00 27.02
C ILE A 491 7.11 21.97 27.17
N ASP A 492 8.28 22.38 27.62
CA ASP A 492 9.48 21.55 27.56
C ASP A 492 10.35 21.60 28.84
N LYS A 493 11.60 21.16 28.68
CA LYS A 493 12.58 21.17 29.78
C LYS A 493 13.08 22.57 30.10
N VAL A 494 13.08 23.48 29.14
CA VAL A 494 13.37 24.90 29.34
C VAL A 494 12.32 25.51 30.26
N ASP A 495 11.03 25.26 30.07
CA ASP A 495 9.97 25.74 30.98
C ASP A 495 10.14 25.23 32.39
N THR A 496 10.30 23.92 32.55
CA THR A 496 10.50 23.32 33.87
C THR A 496 11.81 23.82 34.51
N SER A 497 12.84 24.10 33.71
CA SER A 497 14.07 24.74 34.20
C SER A 497 13.86 26.21 34.61
N MET A 498 13.01 26.95 33.90
CA MET A 498 12.64 28.33 34.21
C MET A 498 11.77 28.37 35.47
N ILE A 499 10.86 27.41 35.66
CA ILE A 499 10.09 27.21 36.90
C ILE A 499 11.02 26.86 38.06
N SER A 500 12.04 26.01 37.85
CA SER A 500 13.01 25.65 38.90
C SER A 500 13.88 26.85 39.33
N LYS A 501 14.14 27.80 38.42
CA LYS A 501 14.80 29.08 38.71
C LYS A 501 13.84 30.12 39.30
N ALA A 502 12.57 30.11 38.89
CA ALA A 502 11.52 31.02 39.36
C ALA A 502 10.88 30.60 40.69
N ALA A 503 11.09 29.36 41.16
CA ALA A 503 10.69 28.93 42.52
C ALA A 503 11.38 29.73 43.64
N ALA A 504 12.42 30.52 43.32
CA ALA A 504 13.00 31.52 44.22
C ALA A 504 12.16 32.82 44.30
N ARG A 505 11.18 33.05 43.42
CA ARG A 505 10.30 34.23 43.36
C ARG A 505 8.89 33.89 42.82
N GLY A 506 8.14 33.05 43.56
CA GLY A 506 6.68 33.15 43.69
C GLY A 506 5.77 32.84 42.49
N CYS A 507 5.46 31.57 42.27
CA CYS A 507 4.18 31.14 41.69
C CYS A 507 3.26 30.61 42.81
N ARG A 508 2.41 31.48 43.37
CA ARG A 508 1.27 31.11 44.23
C ARG A 508 0.06 32.00 43.96
N HIS A 509 -0.83 31.50 43.12
CA HIS A 509 -2.27 31.79 42.94
C HIS A 509 -2.52 31.25 41.53
N TRP A 510 -3.41 30.29 41.29
CA TRP A 510 -4.85 30.48 41.18
C TRP A 510 -5.60 29.18 41.55
N ILE A 511 -6.27 29.19 42.71
CA ILE A 511 -7.55 28.50 42.88
C ILE A 511 -8.54 29.64 43.11
N LYS A 512 -9.46 29.90 42.17
CA LYS A 512 -10.61 30.76 42.45
C LYS A 512 -11.80 29.89 42.85
N PRO A 513 -12.41 30.13 44.02
CA PRO A 513 -13.64 29.47 44.44
C PRO A 513 -14.85 30.23 43.89
N THR A 514 -15.77 29.54 43.22
CA THR A 514 -17.12 30.03 42.94
C THR A 514 -18.14 28.94 43.21
N MET A 515 -18.60 28.84 44.46
CA MET A 515 -19.96 28.37 44.81
C MET A 515 -20.42 29.10 46.09
N PRO A 516 -21.72 29.41 46.23
CA PRO A 516 -22.22 30.34 47.23
C PRO A 516 -22.32 29.70 48.63
N MET A 517 -22.27 30.58 49.62
CA MET A 517 -22.35 30.31 51.05
C MET A 517 -23.54 29.41 51.43
N VAL A 518 -23.25 28.30 52.11
CA VAL A 518 -24.17 27.69 53.08
C VAL A 518 -23.50 27.79 54.44
N THR A 519 -24.15 28.49 55.35
CA THR A 519 -23.76 28.67 56.75
C THR A 519 -23.82 27.35 57.52
N ALA A 520 -22.74 26.97 58.23
CA ALA A 520 -22.76 26.59 59.66
C ALA A 520 -21.38 26.07 60.13
N TRP A 521 -20.74 26.89 60.97
CA TRP A 521 -20.07 26.57 62.24
C TRP A 521 -19.13 25.35 62.41
N SER A 522 -17.95 25.70 62.95
CA SER A 522 -17.06 24.97 63.88
C SER A 522 -16.12 23.84 63.37
N VAL A 523 -14.85 24.25 63.19
CA VAL A 523 -13.58 23.54 63.45
C VAL A 523 -13.46 23.14 64.95
N PRO A 524 -12.45 22.39 65.47
CA PRO A 524 -11.28 21.69 64.88
C PRO A 524 -10.95 20.34 65.63
N PRO A 525 -9.66 19.89 65.79
CA PRO A 525 -8.60 19.51 64.85
C PRO A 525 -8.15 18.04 65.11
N THR A 526 -7.30 17.41 64.28
CA THR A 526 -5.85 17.18 64.52
C THR A 526 -5.51 15.85 63.83
N SER A 527 -4.33 15.53 63.32
CA SER A 527 -3.11 16.28 62.98
C SER A 527 -2.15 15.23 62.42
N ARG A 528 -1.29 15.66 61.47
CA ARG A 528 0.07 15.12 61.22
C ARG A 528 0.14 13.68 60.67
N LEU A 529 1.14 13.27 59.92
CA LEU A 529 2.18 13.83 59.04
C LEU A 529 3.03 12.58 58.72
N ALA A 530 3.58 12.49 57.51
CA ALA A 530 4.74 11.64 57.16
C ALA A 530 4.48 10.11 57.17
N SER A 531 5.11 9.25 56.37
CA SER A 531 6.00 9.37 55.23
C SER A 531 6.37 7.94 54.82
N ARG A 532 6.34 7.67 53.50
CA ARG A 532 7.26 6.80 52.72
C ARG A 532 7.40 5.29 53.01
N CYS A 533 7.50 4.59 51.88
CA CYS A 533 8.20 3.33 51.58
C CYS A 533 7.43 1.98 51.73
N ALA A 534 7.29 1.32 50.57
CA ALA A 534 6.90 -0.06 50.26
C ALA A 534 7.81 -1.11 50.96
N PRO A 535 7.63 -2.47 50.88
CA PRO A 535 6.90 -3.25 49.85
C PRO A 535 6.21 -4.59 50.27
N CYS A 536 5.57 -5.22 49.27
CA CYS A 536 5.41 -6.68 49.01
C CYS A 536 4.68 -7.65 49.97
N ARG A 537 3.74 -8.41 49.36
CA ARG A 537 3.30 -9.80 49.68
C ARG A 537 2.49 -9.94 51.00
N THR A 538 1.41 -10.72 51.14
CA THR A 538 0.95 -11.97 50.53
C THR A 538 -0.48 -12.29 51.02
N ALA A 539 -1.16 -13.18 50.30
CA ALA A 539 -2.09 -14.22 50.78
C ALA A 539 -3.60 -13.92 51.03
N ARG A 540 -4.41 -14.49 50.13
CA ARG A 540 -5.57 -15.40 50.33
C ARG A 540 -6.24 -15.45 51.73
N SER A 541 -7.57 -15.30 51.73
CA SER A 541 -8.56 -16.33 52.15
C SER A 541 -10.00 -15.78 51.94
N ARG A 542 -10.78 -16.35 51.00
CA ARG A 542 -11.95 -17.23 51.25
C ARG A 542 -12.68 -16.99 52.59
N LEU A 543 -13.93 -16.53 52.52
CA LEU A 543 -15.03 -16.97 53.38
C LEU A 543 -16.37 -16.92 52.61
N THR A 544 -17.21 -17.89 52.95
CA THR A 544 -18.41 -18.47 52.30
C THR A 544 -19.71 -17.66 52.45
N PRO A 545 -20.78 -17.96 51.66
CA PRO A 545 -22.10 -17.37 51.81
C PRO A 545 -23.02 -18.19 52.75
N PHE A 546 -23.84 -17.49 53.54
CA PHE A 546 -24.94 -18.06 54.33
C PHE A 546 -26.28 -17.93 53.56
N ARG A 547 -26.97 -19.07 53.38
CA ARG A 547 -28.44 -19.22 53.29
C ARG A 547 -28.99 -19.18 54.73
N ASN A 548 -30.22 -18.83 55.10
CA ASN A 548 -31.59 -18.92 54.55
C ASN A 548 -32.50 -18.14 55.57
N PRO A 549 -33.86 -18.15 55.56
CA PRO A 549 -34.84 -19.05 54.89
C PRO A 549 -35.52 -18.49 53.64
#